data_AF-A0A537P2U4-F1
#
_entry.id   AF-A0A537P2U4-F1
#
_cell.length_a   1.000
_cell.length_b   1.000
_cell.length_c   1.000
_cell.angle_alpha   90.00
_cell.angle_beta   90.00
_cell.angle_gamma   90.00
#
_symmetry.space_group_name_H-M   'P 1'
#
loop_
_entity.id
_entity.type
_entity.pdbx_description
1 polymer ?
#
loop_
_entity_poly.entity_id
_entity_poly.type
_entity_poly.pdbx_seq_one_letter_code
_entity_poly.pdbx_strand_id
1 'polypeptide(L)'
;MRDLRRSLAILKEEGIDVESWPQEASHQDAWGDPAGDTKVEYRSPKGRSVVLKLKTAPDAANGILDQYELGPYNLMILGEPSRWRSEFKAWFGTGVVQEVVTHAPCSVLVARPSLDKEGFFICTDGSSRSMQAVRRAAVLAHMMGASITLFSVAPDEAARPAAEEAVANARALLKAMKITVTDTRTAIGDAAEEIIETGSSYRTIVVTDEGRSRLQRIFKGSTASEVVHNARTSVLDVR
;
A
#
# COMPACT_ATOMS: atom_id res chain seq x y z
N MET A 1 -14.73 21.79 3.78
CA MET A 1 -14.04 22.73 2.83
C MET A 1 -12.57 22.99 3.16
N ARG A 2 -12.16 23.24 4.42
CA ARG A 2 -10.76 23.50 4.78
C ARG A 2 -9.82 22.37 4.34
N ASP A 3 -10.21 21.11 4.59
CA ASP A 3 -9.34 19.96 4.30
C ASP A 3 -9.17 19.73 2.79
N LEU A 4 -10.22 19.94 1.99
CA LEU A 4 -10.12 19.85 0.52
C LEU A 4 -9.17 20.91 -0.06
N ARG A 5 -9.20 22.14 0.45
CA ARG A 5 -8.25 23.19 0.05
C ARG A 5 -6.82 22.83 0.43
N ARG A 6 -6.63 22.24 1.61
CA ARG A 6 -5.32 21.75 2.04
C ARG A 6 -4.80 20.63 1.13
N SER A 7 -5.65 19.66 0.77
CA SER A 7 -5.30 18.60 -0.18
C SER A 7 -4.89 19.16 -1.54
N LEU A 8 -5.59 20.19 -2.04
CA LEU A 8 -5.25 20.85 -3.29
C LEU A 8 -3.88 21.56 -3.22
N ALA A 9 -3.58 22.23 -2.10
CA ALA A 9 -2.28 22.86 -1.88
C ALA A 9 -1.13 21.83 -1.89
N ILE A 10 -1.31 20.69 -1.21
CA ILE A 10 -0.34 19.59 -1.21
C ILE A 10 -0.13 19.04 -2.63
N LEU A 11 -1.20 18.80 -3.38
CA LEU A 11 -1.09 18.33 -4.77
C LEU A 11 -0.30 19.32 -5.64
N LYS A 12 -0.51 20.62 -5.44
CA LYS A 12 0.22 21.68 -6.16
C LYS A 12 1.71 21.71 -5.81
N GLU A 13 2.06 21.56 -4.53
CA GLU A 13 3.44 21.45 -4.05
C GLU A 13 4.16 20.24 -4.68
N GLU A 14 3.44 19.14 -4.87
CA GLU A 14 3.91 17.92 -5.55
C GLU A 14 3.84 17.99 -7.10
N GLY A 15 3.60 19.17 -7.67
CA GLY A 15 3.60 19.39 -9.12
C GLY A 15 2.32 18.97 -9.85
N ILE A 16 1.26 18.64 -9.12
CA ILE A 16 -0.08 18.30 -9.64
C ILE A 16 -0.99 19.52 -9.50
N ASP A 17 -0.70 20.57 -10.27
CA ASP A 17 -1.55 21.76 -10.32
C ASP A 17 -2.78 21.51 -11.23
N VAL A 18 -3.94 21.32 -10.58
CA VAL A 18 -5.23 21.09 -11.25
C VAL A 18 -6.14 22.31 -11.26
N GLU A 19 -5.71 23.45 -10.70
CA GLU A 19 -6.55 24.66 -10.60
C GLU A 19 -6.91 25.23 -11.98
N SER A 20 -6.07 24.95 -12.99
CA SER A 20 -6.31 25.31 -14.39
C SER A 20 -7.26 24.36 -15.14
N TRP A 21 -7.67 23.24 -14.52
CA TRP A 21 -8.50 22.24 -15.19
C TRP A 21 -10.00 22.57 -15.00
N PRO A 22 -10.85 22.28 -16.00
CA PRO A 22 -12.30 22.30 -15.83
C PRO A 22 -12.73 21.54 -14.57
N GLN A 23 -13.55 22.19 -13.73
CA GLN A 23 -14.04 21.64 -12.47
C GLN A 23 -15.56 21.43 -12.48
N GLU A 24 -16.01 20.36 -11.85
CA GLU A 24 -17.41 20.02 -11.63
C GLU A 24 -17.59 19.73 -10.14
N ALA A 25 -18.43 20.51 -9.45
CA ALA A 25 -18.65 20.39 -8.01
C ALA A 25 -20.08 19.92 -7.73
N SER A 26 -20.22 18.95 -6.82
CA SER A 26 -21.51 18.49 -6.31
C SER A 26 -21.50 18.39 -4.79
N HIS A 27 -22.64 18.68 -4.17
CA HIS A 27 -22.87 18.58 -2.74
C HIS A 27 -24.16 17.81 -2.48
N GLN A 28 -24.15 16.88 -1.53
CA GLN A 28 -25.32 16.11 -1.12
C GLN A 28 -25.39 16.06 0.40
N ASP A 29 -26.57 16.31 0.98
CA ASP A 29 -26.77 16.15 2.42
C ASP A 29 -26.64 14.66 2.79
N ALA A 30 -25.87 14.36 3.83
CA ALA A 30 -25.62 12.99 4.28
C ALA A 30 -25.91 12.89 5.78
N TRP A 31 -26.74 11.92 6.18
CA TRP A 31 -27.00 11.58 7.59
C TRP A 31 -27.50 12.73 8.48
N GLY A 32 -28.15 13.74 7.91
CA GLY A 32 -28.60 14.93 8.66
C GLY A 32 -27.46 15.84 9.14
N ASP A 33 -26.23 15.59 8.69
CA ASP A 33 -25.06 16.43 8.94
C ASP A 33 -24.96 17.51 7.85
N PRO A 34 -25.04 18.81 8.21
CA PRO A 34 -24.91 19.91 7.24
C PRO A 34 -23.53 19.99 6.58
N ALA A 35 -22.53 19.24 7.03
CA ALA A 35 -21.26 19.10 6.31
C ALA A 35 -21.41 18.35 4.97
N GLY A 36 -22.36 17.40 4.91
CA GLY A 36 -22.70 16.61 3.73
C GLY A 36 -21.53 15.91 3.03
N ASP A 37 -21.85 15.22 1.95
CA ASP A 37 -20.86 14.73 0.99
C ASP A 37 -20.52 15.86 0.02
N THR A 38 -19.24 16.24 -0.05
CA THR A 38 -18.74 17.23 -1.02
C THR A 38 -17.81 16.54 -2.01
N LYS A 39 -18.08 16.68 -3.30
CA LYS A 39 -17.24 16.18 -4.38
C LYS A 39 -16.84 17.33 -5.30
N VAL A 40 -15.55 17.45 -5.59
CA VAL A 40 -15.02 18.36 -6.62
C VAL A 40 -14.14 17.56 -7.57
N GLU A 41 -14.50 17.54 -8.84
CA GLU A 41 -13.82 16.78 -9.88
C GLU A 41 -13.14 17.73 -10.88
N TYR A 42 -11.83 17.59 -11.03
CA TYR A 42 -11.00 18.32 -11.99
C TYR A 42 -10.64 17.36 -13.14
N ARG A 43 -10.90 17.75 -14.39
CA ARG A 43 -10.54 16.94 -15.57
C ARG A 43 -9.56 17.67 -16.47
N SER A 44 -8.39 17.09 -16.71
CA SER A 44 -7.45 17.61 -17.69
C SER A 44 -7.94 17.36 -19.12
N PRO A 45 -7.55 18.20 -20.09
CA PRO A 45 -7.80 17.97 -21.51
C PRO A 45 -7.21 16.65 -22.05
N LYS A 46 -6.21 16.09 -21.35
CA LYS A 46 -5.55 14.82 -21.70
C LYS A 46 -6.20 13.59 -21.03
N GLY A 47 -7.38 13.73 -20.43
CA GLY A 47 -8.15 12.63 -19.85
C GLY A 47 -7.77 12.21 -18.42
N ARG A 48 -6.77 12.84 -17.79
CA ARG A 48 -6.49 12.66 -16.36
C ARG A 48 -7.55 13.37 -15.50
N SER A 49 -7.93 12.77 -14.37
CA SER A 49 -8.85 13.39 -13.41
C SER A 49 -8.29 13.37 -11.99
N VAL A 50 -8.62 14.41 -11.22
CA VAL A 50 -8.43 14.47 -9.77
C VAL A 50 -9.79 14.71 -9.14
N VAL A 51 -10.20 13.83 -8.24
CA VAL A 51 -11.50 13.93 -7.56
C VAL A 51 -11.27 14.08 -6.07
N LEU A 52 -11.57 15.27 -5.56
CA LEU A 52 -11.53 15.56 -4.14
C LEU A 52 -12.90 15.22 -3.54
N LYS A 53 -12.93 14.36 -2.52
CA LYS A 53 -14.16 13.94 -1.83
C LYS A 53 -14.01 14.19 -0.33
N LEU A 54 -15.01 14.83 0.27
CA LEU A 54 -15.25 14.86 1.71
C LEU A 54 -16.53 14.07 1.97
N LYS A 55 -16.50 13.12 2.90
CA LYS A 55 -17.66 12.32 3.26
C LYS A 55 -17.90 12.30 4.75
N THR A 56 -19.17 12.11 5.10
CA THR A 56 -19.57 11.76 6.46
C THR A 56 -19.87 10.26 6.53
N ALA A 57 -19.25 9.57 7.49
CA ALA A 57 -19.48 8.15 7.76
C ALA A 57 -19.45 7.89 9.27
N PRO A 58 -20.12 6.83 9.76
CA PRO A 58 -20.10 6.46 11.18
C PRO A 58 -18.68 6.21 11.72
N ASP A 59 -17.81 5.66 10.86
CA ASP A 59 -16.40 5.49 11.10
C ASP A 59 -15.60 5.71 9.81
N ALA A 60 -14.34 6.12 9.96
CA ALA A 60 -13.50 6.52 8.84
C ALA A 60 -13.07 5.33 7.97
N ALA A 61 -12.88 4.13 8.54
CA ALA A 61 -12.40 2.97 7.81
C ALA A 61 -13.47 2.47 6.84
N ASN A 62 -14.71 2.28 7.32
CA ASN A 62 -15.85 1.94 6.48
C ASN A 62 -16.13 3.05 5.47
N GLY A 63 -16.03 4.33 5.85
CA GLY A 63 -16.16 5.44 4.90
C GLY A 63 -15.16 5.38 3.73
N ILE A 64 -13.92 4.92 3.98
CA ILE A 64 -12.90 4.69 2.96
C ILE A 64 -13.22 3.44 2.12
N LEU A 65 -13.60 2.34 2.77
CA LEU A 65 -13.89 1.07 2.10
C LEU A 65 -15.15 1.15 1.23
N ASP A 66 -16.20 1.82 1.68
CA ASP A 66 -17.45 2.05 0.91
C ASP A 66 -17.17 2.87 -0.36
N GLN A 67 -16.16 3.75 -0.34
CA GLN A 67 -15.78 4.49 -1.54
C GLN A 67 -15.20 3.59 -2.63
N TYR A 68 -14.58 2.47 -2.27
CA TYR A 68 -14.17 1.49 -3.27
C TYR A 68 -15.36 0.90 -4.02
N GLU A 69 -16.46 0.62 -3.34
CA GLU A 69 -17.64 0.00 -3.96
C GLU A 69 -18.28 0.94 -5.00
N LEU A 70 -18.13 2.25 -4.83
CA LEU A 70 -18.61 3.28 -5.76
C LEU A 70 -17.73 3.44 -7.00
N GLY A 71 -16.51 2.91 -6.99
CA GLY A 71 -15.58 2.94 -8.12
C GLY A 71 -14.33 2.14 -7.79
N PRO A 72 -14.09 0.98 -8.44
CA PRO A 72 -13.01 0.10 -8.04
C PRO A 72 -11.65 0.77 -8.27
N TYR A 73 -10.97 1.07 -7.17
CA TYR A 73 -9.60 1.59 -7.18
C TYR A 73 -8.60 0.43 -7.28
N ASN A 74 -7.49 0.60 -7.99
CA ASN A 74 -6.44 -0.43 -8.06
C ASN A 74 -5.46 -0.36 -6.87
N LEU A 75 -5.35 0.82 -6.23
CA LEU A 75 -4.46 1.11 -5.13
C LEU A 75 -5.11 2.13 -4.18
N MET A 76 -5.07 1.86 -2.88
CA MET A 76 -5.33 2.84 -1.83
C MET A 76 -4.00 3.30 -1.23
N ILE A 77 -3.83 4.60 -1.03
CA ILE A 77 -2.64 5.16 -0.37
C ILE A 77 -3.10 5.82 0.93
N LEU A 78 -2.52 5.37 2.04
CA LEU A 78 -2.82 5.86 3.38
C LEU A 78 -1.56 6.44 4.00
N GLY A 79 -1.68 7.54 4.75
CA GLY A 79 -0.57 8.05 5.56
C GLY A 79 -0.31 7.20 6.80
N GLU A 80 0.86 7.37 7.41
CA GLU A 80 1.19 6.76 8.70
C GLU A 80 0.13 7.14 9.77
N PRO A 81 -0.32 6.20 10.62
CA PRO A 81 -1.26 6.50 11.68
C PRO A 81 -0.72 7.56 12.64
N SER A 82 -1.44 8.66 12.83
CA SER A 82 -1.04 9.78 13.70
C SER A 82 -0.90 9.44 15.19
N ARG A 83 -1.27 8.22 15.62
CA ARG A 83 -1.20 7.74 17.01
C ARG A 83 -0.25 6.57 17.24
N TRP A 84 0.68 6.30 16.33
CA TRP A 84 1.55 5.13 16.42
C TRP A 84 2.61 5.19 17.55
N ARG A 85 2.97 6.39 18.03
CA ARG A 85 4.13 6.61 18.92
C ARG A 85 3.82 7.04 20.36
N SER A 86 2.56 7.01 20.80
CA SER A 86 2.28 7.15 22.23
C SER A 86 2.40 5.78 22.88
N GLU A 87 3.54 5.52 23.53
CA GLU A 87 3.69 4.44 24.48
C GLU A 87 2.59 4.53 25.55
N PHE A 88 2.07 3.36 25.95
CA PHE A 88 0.98 3.09 26.89
C PHE A 88 -0.46 3.38 26.40
N LYS A 89 -1.20 2.29 26.15
CA LYS A 89 -2.68 2.17 26.09
C LYS A 89 -3.42 2.86 24.93
N ALA A 90 -3.57 2.16 23.80
CA ALA A 90 -4.71 2.37 22.90
C ALA A 90 -5.44 1.04 22.66
N TRP A 91 -6.23 0.63 23.65
CA TRP A 91 -6.86 -0.69 23.79
C TRP A 91 -8.31 -0.74 23.26
N PHE A 92 -8.70 0.09 22.26
CA PHE A 92 -10.11 0.19 21.84
C PHE A 92 -10.37 0.43 20.34
N GLY A 93 -9.48 0.02 19.45
CA GLY A 93 -9.80 -0.08 18.03
C GLY A 93 -8.60 -0.46 17.17
N THR A 94 -8.79 -1.37 16.22
CA THR A 94 -7.89 -1.47 15.06
C THR A 94 -7.82 -0.09 14.42
N GLY A 95 -6.62 0.51 14.33
CA GLY A 95 -6.50 1.85 13.73
C GLY A 95 -7.05 1.85 12.30
N VAL A 96 -7.57 2.99 11.82
CA VAL A 96 -8.17 3.13 10.47
C VAL A 96 -7.30 2.48 9.38
N VAL A 97 -5.98 2.67 9.46
CA VAL A 97 -5.03 2.06 8.52
C VAL A 97 -5.04 0.54 8.59
N GLN A 98 -5.04 -0.06 9.78
CA GLN A 98 -5.09 -1.51 9.95
C GLN A 98 -6.39 -2.10 9.42
N GLU A 99 -7.52 -1.43 9.69
CA GLU A 99 -8.82 -1.88 9.20
C GLU A 99 -8.90 -1.83 7.67
N VAL A 100 -8.44 -0.72 7.06
CA VAL A 100 -8.39 -0.60 5.60
C VAL A 100 -7.41 -1.62 5.01
N VAL A 101 -6.17 -1.74 5.52
CA VAL A 101 -5.20 -2.75 5.05
C VAL A 101 -5.77 -4.15 5.16
N THR A 102 -6.54 -4.46 6.21
CA THR A 102 -7.11 -5.81 6.40
C THR A 102 -8.25 -6.07 5.42
N HIS A 103 -9.15 -5.10 5.23
CA HIS A 103 -10.42 -5.31 4.54
C HIS A 103 -10.49 -4.80 3.11
N ALA A 104 -9.48 -4.03 2.67
CA ALA A 104 -9.41 -3.49 1.32
C ALA A 104 -9.43 -4.61 0.26
N PRO A 105 -10.27 -4.45 -0.78
CA PRO A 105 -10.34 -5.39 -1.90
C PRO A 105 -9.22 -5.18 -2.93
N CYS A 106 -8.46 -4.09 -2.84
CA CYS A 106 -7.32 -3.80 -3.70
C CYS A 106 -6.04 -3.59 -2.89
N SER A 107 -4.92 -3.32 -3.58
CA SER A 107 -3.62 -3.15 -2.93
C SER A 107 -3.62 -1.88 -2.08
N VAL A 108 -2.88 -1.88 -0.96
CA VAL A 108 -2.79 -0.74 -0.04
C VAL A 108 -1.34 -0.36 0.18
N LEU A 109 -0.99 0.90 -0.09
CA LEU A 109 0.29 1.49 0.27
C LEU A 109 0.13 2.32 1.56
N VAL A 110 0.81 1.90 2.61
CA VAL A 110 0.96 2.71 3.83
C VAL A 110 2.23 3.55 3.66
N ALA A 111 2.05 4.84 3.39
CA ALA A 111 3.12 5.81 3.17
C ALA A 111 3.73 6.27 4.50
N ARG A 112 5.05 6.15 4.60
CA ARG A 112 5.87 6.56 5.76
C ARG A 112 7.00 7.48 5.30
N PRO A 113 7.69 8.21 6.19
CA PRO A 113 8.80 9.09 5.82
C PRO A 113 10.07 8.31 5.45
N SER A 114 10.03 7.60 4.32
CA SER A 114 11.13 6.84 3.70
C SER A 114 11.45 7.33 2.30
N LEU A 115 11.08 8.57 1.99
CA LEU A 115 11.22 9.17 0.65
C LEU A 115 12.69 9.49 0.28
N ASP A 116 13.56 9.57 1.29
CA ASP A 116 15.01 9.72 1.18
C ASP A 116 15.71 8.42 0.71
N LYS A 117 15.03 7.28 0.84
CA LYS A 117 15.51 5.97 0.38
C LYS A 117 15.06 5.71 -1.05
N GLU A 118 15.72 4.74 -1.66
CA GLU A 118 15.44 4.30 -3.02
C GLU A 118 15.01 2.83 -3.06
N GLY A 119 14.40 2.45 -4.18
CA GLY A 119 14.14 1.06 -4.53
C GLY A 119 12.93 0.42 -3.87
N PHE A 120 12.45 -0.63 -4.53
CA PHE A 120 11.38 -1.51 -4.07
C PHE A 120 11.99 -2.83 -3.60
N PHE A 121 11.70 -3.18 -2.34
CA PHE A 121 12.09 -4.44 -1.73
C PHE A 121 10.91 -5.41 -1.79
N ILE A 122 10.92 -6.32 -2.76
CA ILE A 122 9.77 -7.15 -3.10
C ILE A 122 9.95 -8.56 -2.54
N CYS A 123 9.09 -8.92 -1.60
CA CYS A 123 9.14 -10.20 -0.90
C CYS A 123 8.32 -11.26 -1.62
N THR A 124 8.84 -12.49 -1.70
CA THR A 124 8.16 -13.65 -2.27
C THR A 124 8.45 -14.92 -1.49
N ASP A 125 7.43 -15.75 -1.30
CA ASP A 125 7.52 -17.12 -0.78
C ASP A 125 7.48 -18.17 -1.92
N GLY A 126 7.48 -17.73 -3.18
CA GLY A 126 7.38 -18.59 -4.35
C GLY A 126 5.96 -19.07 -4.70
N SER A 127 4.96 -18.76 -3.85
CA SER A 127 3.57 -19.10 -4.13
C SER A 127 3.03 -18.39 -5.38
N SER A 128 2.00 -18.97 -6.01
CA SER A 128 1.35 -18.36 -7.19
C SER A 128 0.80 -16.96 -6.92
N ARG A 129 0.43 -16.67 -5.67
CA ARG A 129 -0.06 -15.36 -5.24
C ARG A 129 1.09 -14.36 -5.08
N SER A 130 2.15 -14.72 -4.37
CA SER A 130 3.32 -13.83 -4.23
C SER A 130 3.96 -13.53 -5.57
N MET A 131 3.97 -14.47 -6.51
CA MET A 131 4.45 -14.24 -7.88
C MET A 131 3.58 -13.24 -8.67
N GLN A 132 2.27 -13.22 -8.43
CA GLN A 132 1.40 -12.17 -8.98
C GLN A 132 1.66 -10.81 -8.34
N ALA A 133 1.95 -10.77 -7.05
CA ALA A 133 2.33 -9.54 -6.37
C ALA A 133 3.68 -9.00 -6.87
N VAL A 134 4.69 -9.87 -7.03
CA VAL A 134 5.96 -9.55 -7.67
C VAL A 134 5.72 -8.89 -9.02
N ARG A 135 4.87 -9.49 -9.86
CA ARG A 135 4.52 -8.93 -11.17
C ARG A 135 3.93 -7.53 -11.07
N ARG A 136 2.92 -7.33 -10.22
CA ARG A 136 2.21 -6.04 -10.10
C ARG A 136 3.10 -4.95 -9.52
N ALA A 137 3.83 -5.26 -8.45
CA ALA A 137 4.72 -4.32 -7.79
C ALA A 137 5.92 -3.95 -8.65
N ALA A 138 6.49 -4.91 -9.39
CA ALA A 138 7.60 -4.63 -10.30
C ALA A 138 7.18 -3.72 -11.47
N VAL A 139 5.96 -3.84 -11.99
CA VAL A 139 5.42 -2.90 -12.98
C VAL A 139 5.35 -1.49 -12.40
N LEU A 140 4.83 -1.35 -11.17
CA LEU A 140 4.79 -0.06 -10.48
C LEU A 140 6.19 0.53 -10.30
N ALA A 141 7.13 -0.26 -9.76
CA ALA A 141 8.52 0.15 -9.56
C ALA A 141 9.20 0.56 -10.88
N HIS A 142 8.99 -0.22 -11.95
CA HIS A 142 9.54 0.07 -13.28
C HIS A 142 8.99 1.40 -13.85
N MET A 143 7.68 1.63 -13.74
CA MET A 143 7.05 2.89 -14.18
C MET A 143 7.53 4.10 -13.37
N MET A 144 7.93 3.88 -12.12
CA MET A 144 8.53 4.89 -11.26
C MET A 144 10.03 5.07 -11.49
N GLY A 145 10.67 4.26 -12.35
CA GLY A 145 12.12 4.26 -12.54
C GLY A 145 12.91 3.79 -11.32
N ALA A 146 12.27 3.09 -10.38
CA ALA A 146 12.89 2.61 -9.15
C ALA A 146 13.64 1.28 -9.34
N SER A 147 14.74 1.11 -8.60
CA SER A 147 15.44 -0.18 -8.52
C SER A 147 14.57 -1.25 -7.86
N ILE A 148 14.79 -2.51 -8.21
CA ILE A 148 14.03 -3.64 -7.68
C ILE A 148 15.01 -4.63 -7.03
N THR A 149 14.79 -4.93 -5.75
CA THR A 149 15.42 -6.06 -5.06
C THR A 149 14.35 -7.10 -4.76
N LEU A 150 14.60 -8.36 -5.16
CA LEU A 150 13.75 -9.48 -4.80
C LEU A 150 14.28 -10.17 -3.54
N PHE A 151 13.39 -10.58 -2.65
CA PHE A 151 13.73 -11.17 -1.38
C PHE A 151 12.85 -12.37 -1.02
N SER A 152 13.45 -13.38 -0.39
CA SER A 152 12.73 -14.52 0.19
C SER A 152 13.40 -14.97 1.49
N VAL A 153 12.60 -15.40 2.45
CA VAL A 153 13.08 -15.88 3.76
C VAL A 153 12.74 -17.35 3.89
N ALA A 154 13.74 -18.16 4.24
CA ALA A 154 13.54 -19.55 4.64
C ALA A 154 13.46 -19.64 6.18
N PRO A 155 12.60 -20.50 6.74
CA PRO A 155 12.55 -20.69 8.19
C PRO A 155 13.82 -21.34 8.76
N ASP A 156 14.54 -22.13 7.96
CA ASP A 156 15.75 -22.84 8.33
C ASP A 156 16.63 -23.14 7.11
N GLU A 157 17.83 -23.71 7.34
CA GLU A 157 18.77 -24.07 6.28
C GLU A 157 18.22 -25.14 5.33
N ALA A 158 17.35 -26.03 5.80
CA ALA A 158 16.76 -27.08 4.96
C ALA A 158 15.78 -26.51 3.94
N ALA A 159 15.10 -25.41 4.28
CA ALA A 159 14.19 -24.68 3.40
C ALA A 159 14.88 -23.62 2.52
N ARG A 160 16.17 -23.32 2.74
CA ARG A 160 16.93 -22.33 1.94
C ARG A 160 16.84 -22.54 0.43
N PRO A 161 16.96 -23.76 -0.13
CA PRO A 161 16.86 -23.97 -1.57
C PRO A 161 15.51 -23.50 -2.15
N ALA A 162 14.42 -23.62 -1.40
CA ALA A 162 13.10 -23.17 -1.83
C ALA A 162 13.01 -21.64 -1.90
N ALA A 163 13.63 -20.92 -0.95
CA ALA A 163 13.71 -19.45 -0.97
C ALA A 163 14.57 -18.95 -2.15
N GLU A 164 15.70 -19.62 -2.42
CA GLU A 164 16.55 -19.32 -3.58
C GLU A 164 15.81 -19.57 -4.91
N GLU A 165 15.07 -20.68 -5.00
CA GLU A 165 14.22 -20.98 -6.15
C GLU A 165 13.11 -19.94 -6.34
N ALA A 166 12.45 -19.51 -5.26
CA ALA A 166 11.40 -18.49 -5.30
C ALA A 166 11.91 -17.17 -5.92
N VAL A 167 13.09 -16.72 -5.49
CA VAL A 167 13.72 -15.49 -6.02
C VAL A 167 14.20 -15.69 -7.46
N ALA A 168 14.76 -16.85 -7.80
CA ALA A 168 15.19 -17.17 -9.16
C ALA A 168 14.00 -17.17 -10.14
N ASN A 169 12.88 -17.78 -9.75
CA ASN A 169 11.65 -17.80 -10.53
C ASN A 169 11.06 -16.39 -10.69
N ALA A 170 11.02 -15.60 -9.62
CA ALA A 170 10.59 -14.21 -9.66
C ALA A 170 11.45 -13.37 -10.62
N ARG A 171 12.77 -13.54 -10.58
CA ARG A 171 13.70 -12.86 -11.48
C ARG A 171 13.49 -13.29 -12.94
N ALA A 172 13.28 -14.58 -13.20
CA ALA A 172 13.00 -15.09 -14.54
C ALA A 172 11.68 -14.53 -15.10
N LEU A 173 10.64 -14.47 -14.27
CA LEU A 173 9.35 -13.87 -14.61
C LEU A 173 9.51 -12.39 -15.01
N LEU A 174 10.24 -11.59 -14.22
CA LEU A 174 10.43 -10.18 -14.51
C LEU A 174 11.33 -9.95 -15.75
N LYS A 175 12.33 -10.81 -15.95
CA LYS A 175 13.15 -10.79 -17.17
C LYS A 175 12.30 -11.03 -18.42
N ALA A 176 11.34 -11.96 -18.38
CA ALA A 176 10.41 -12.20 -19.50
C ALA A 176 9.53 -10.96 -19.80
N MET A 177 9.25 -10.16 -18.78
CA MET A 177 8.55 -8.88 -18.90
C MET A 177 9.44 -7.70 -19.29
N LYS A 178 10.74 -7.92 -19.54
CA LYS A 178 11.75 -6.88 -19.80
C LYS A 178 11.92 -5.88 -18.65
N ILE A 179 11.65 -6.32 -17.41
CA ILE A 179 11.90 -5.54 -16.20
C ILE A 179 13.21 -6.01 -15.58
N THR A 180 14.14 -5.07 -15.39
CA THR A 180 15.45 -5.34 -14.78
C THR A 180 15.33 -5.42 -13.27
N VAL A 181 15.78 -6.56 -12.71
CA VAL A 181 15.97 -6.72 -11.26
C VAL A 181 17.42 -6.31 -10.93
N THR A 182 17.56 -5.37 -10.01
CA THR A 182 18.85 -4.83 -9.58
C THR A 182 19.60 -5.83 -8.70
N ASP A 183 18.89 -6.47 -7.76
CA ASP A 183 19.49 -7.39 -6.81
C ASP A 183 18.51 -8.50 -6.38
N THR A 184 19.06 -9.60 -5.86
CA THR A 184 18.32 -10.74 -5.33
C THR A 184 18.96 -11.19 -4.03
N ARG A 185 18.16 -11.33 -2.97
CA ARG A 185 18.65 -11.70 -1.64
C ARG A 185 17.79 -12.80 -1.03
N THR A 186 18.40 -13.63 -0.19
CA THR A 186 17.71 -14.62 0.64
C THR A 186 18.22 -14.53 2.07
N ALA A 187 17.39 -14.88 3.03
CA ALA A 187 17.74 -14.96 4.45
C ALA A 187 17.17 -16.23 5.09
N ILE A 188 17.67 -16.57 6.28
CA ILE A 188 17.14 -17.64 7.12
C ILE A 188 16.72 -17.02 8.45
N GLY A 189 15.47 -17.20 8.85
CA GLY A 189 14.96 -16.64 10.10
C GLY A 189 13.44 -16.51 10.12
N ASP A 190 12.94 -15.69 11.05
CA ASP A 190 11.53 -15.29 11.04
C ASP A 190 11.25 -14.36 9.85
N ALA A 191 10.21 -14.65 9.08
CA ALA A 191 9.93 -13.94 7.84
C ALA A 191 9.62 -12.45 8.08
N ALA A 192 8.86 -12.12 9.12
CA ALA A 192 8.47 -10.73 9.37
C ALA A 192 9.69 -9.94 9.85
N GLU A 193 10.45 -10.48 10.81
CA GLU A 193 11.65 -9.84 11.35
C GLU A 193 12.69 -9.55 10.25
N GLU A 194 13.03 -10.57 9.45
CA GLU A 194 14.01 -10.44 8.36
C GLU A 194 13.57 -9.45 7.28
N ILE A 195 12.27 -9.41 6.95
CA ILE A 195 11.70 -8.44 6.00
C ILE A 195 11.78 -7.02 6.57
N ILE A 196 11.43 -6.83 7.84
CA ILE A 196 11.44 -5.51 8.48
C ILE A 196 12.88 -4.98 8.58
N GLU A 197 13.81 -5.83 9.01
CA GLU A 197 15.22 -5.47 9.17
C GLU A 197 15.85 -5.13 7.82
N THR A 198 15.81 -6.05 6.86
CA THR A 198 16.44 -5.86 5.55
C THR A 198 15.73 -4.77 4.75
N GLY A 199 14.40 -4.77 4.77
CA GLY A 199 13.54 -3.81 4.08
C GLY A 199 13.67 -2.37 4.60
N SER A 200 14.23 -2.18 5.80
CA SER A 200 14.47 -0.86 6.38
C SER A 200 15.40 0.02 5.54
N SER A 201 16.22 -0.56 4.66
CA SER A 201 17.14 0.18 3.78
C SER A 201 16.50 0.67 2.48
N TYR A 202 15.24 0.32 2.22
CA TYR A 202 14.56 0.60 0.96
C TYR A 202 13.42 1.60 1.13
N ARG A 203 13.01 2.24 0.03
CA ARG A 203 11.88 3.18 0.03
C ARG A 203 10.57 2.50 0.38
N THR A 204 10.32 1.36 -0.26
CA THR A 204 9.05 0.63 -0.15
C THR A 204 9.33 -0.87 0.02
N ILE A 205 8.79 -1.44 1.09
CA ILE A 205 8.67 -2.89 1.26
C ILE A 205 7.39 -3.34 0.57
N VAL A 206 7.47 -4.40 -0.22
CA VAL A 206 6.30 -5.01 -0.85
C VAL A 206 6.11 -6.39 -0.25
N VAL A 207 4.93 -6.60 0.32
CA VAL A 207 4.47 -7.88 0.84
C VAL A 207 3.21 -8.31 0.09
N THR A 208 2.91 -9.60 0.18
CA THR A 208 1.69 -10.15 -0.42
C THR A 208 0.74 -10.60 0.67
N ASP A 209 -0.54 -10.28 0.52
CA ASP A 209 -1.59 -10.81 1.39
C ASP A 209 -1.61 -12.34 1.30
N GLU A 210 -1.36 -13.02 2.42
CA GLU A 210 -1.56 -14.48 2.50
C GLU A 210 -3.04 -14.73 2.21
N GLY A 211 -3.36 -15.49 1.15
CA GLY A 211 -4.71 -15.67 0.57
C GLY A 211 -5.76 -16.37 1.44
N ARG A 212 -5.80 -16.07 2.73
CA ARG A 212 -6.73 -16.55 3.74
C ARG A 212 -8.07 -15.81 3.62
N SER A 213 -9.14 -16.43 4.10
CA SER A 213 -10.46 -15.80 4.12
C SER A 213 -10.47 -14.55 5.03
N ARG A 214 -11.37 -13.58 4.79
CA ARG A 214 -11.50 -12.34 5.60
C ARG A 214 -11.60 -12.64 7.11
N LEU A 215 -12.19 -13.78 7.48
CA LEU A 215 -12.29 -14.25 8.87
C LEU A 215 -10.95 -14.81 9.39
N GLN A 216 -10.19 -15.55 8.57
CA GLN A 216 -8.89 -16.11 8.97
C GLN A 216 -7.81 -15.04 9.21
N ARG A 217 -7.93 -13.84 8.62
CA ARG A 217 -7.04 -12.69 8.89
C ARG A 217 -7.17 -12.14 10.32
N ILE A 218 -8.34 -12.33 10.96
CA ILE A 218 -8.63 -11.78 12.29
C ILE A 218 -7.97 -12.63 13.39
N PHE A 219 -7.74 -13.94 13.16
CA PHE A 219 -7.38 -14.90 14.23
C PHE A 219 -5.88 -15.20 14.37
N LYS A 220 -5.05 -14.95 13.36
CA LYS A 220 -3.60 -15.22 13.39
C LYS A 220 -2.92 -14.20 12.48
N GLY A 221 -2.15 -13.27 13.05
CA GLY A 221 -1.41 -12.27 12.28
C GLY A 221 -0.67 -12.92 11.10
N SER A 222 -0.76 -12.31 9.93
CA SER A 222 0.03 -12.70 8.76
C SER A 222 1.37 -11.97 8.76
N THR A 223 2.36 -12.53 8.05
CA THR A 223 3.66 -11.86 7.85
C THR A 223 3.47 -10.44 7.31
N ALA A 224 2.53 -10.27 6.37
CA ALA A 224 2.18 -8.97 5.81
C ALA A 224 1.61 -8.00 6.87
N SER A 225 0.73 -8.46 7.75
CA SER A 225 0.15 -7.64 8.83
C SER A 225 1.22 -7.17 9.80
N GLU A 226 2.15 -8.07 10.17
CA GLU A 226 3.25 -7.76 11.08
C GLU A 226 4.26 -6.78 10.46
N VAL A 227 4.61 -6.95 9.18
CA VAL A 227 5.45 -6.01 8.43
C VAL A 227 4.76 -4.65 8.32
N VAL A 228 3.48 -4.59 7.96
CA VAL A 228 2.72 -3.32 7.90
C VAL A 228 2.70 -2.64 9.26
N HIS A 229 2.60 -3.39 10.36
CA HIS A 229 2.63 -2.85 11.71
C HIS A 229 4.01 -2.28 12.03
N ASN A 230 5.05 -3.09 11.94
CA ASN A 230 6.35 -2.80 12.55
C ASN A 230 7.36 -2.08 11.63
N ALA A 231 7.19 -2.14 10.30
CA ALA A 231 8.13 -1.50 9.39
C ALA A 231 8.17 0.02 9.57
N ARG A 232 9.36 0.61 9.49
CA ARG A 232 9.55 2.08 9.52
C ARG A 232 9.50 2.72 8.13
N THR A 233 9.53 1.91 7.09
CA THR A 233 9.47 2.33 5.68
C THR A 233 8.08 2.11 5.12
N SER A 234 7.79 2.73 3.98
CA SER A 234 6.49 2.56 3.33
C SER A 234 6.25 1.09 2.99
N VAL A 235 5.03 0.58 3.21
CA VAL A 235 4.69 -0.82 2.95
C VAL A 235 3.56 -0.90 1.94
N LEU A 236 3.78 -1.60 0.85
CA LEU A 236 2.77 -1.94 -0.15
C LEU A 236 2.30 -3.39 0.08
N ASP A 237 1.08 -3.53 0.59
CA ASP A 237 0.36 -4.81 0.64
C ASP A 237 -0.36 -5.04 -0.70
N VAL A 238 0.10 -6.04 -1.45
CA VAL A 238 -0.43 -6.35 -2.79
C VAL A 238 -1.44 -7.49 -2.70
N ARG A 239 -2.62 -7.26 -3.29
CA ARG A 239 -3.70 -8.26 -3.41
C ARG A 239 -3.61 -9.08 -4.69
#